data_AF-A0A966NC77-F1
#
_entry.id   AF-A0A966NC77-F1
#
_cell.length_a   1.000
_cell.length_b   1.000
_cell.length_c   1.000
_cell.angle_alpha   90.00
_cell.angle_beta   90.00
_cell.angle_gamma   90.00
#
_symmetry.space_group_name_H-M   'P 1'
#
loop_
_entity.id
_entity.type
_entity.pdbx_description
1 polymer ?
#
loop_
_entity_poly.entity_id
_entity_poly.type
_entity_poly.pdbx_seq_one_letter_code
_entity_poly.pdbx_strand_id
1 'polypeptide(L)'
;AMAAGRQGVKVGYVTPISKDKNGEQLAQNLFNSNVSLLGPRVTAPTSLAMVNIENGIPSYSFYREGTAERIITLDTLSKNITSEVSIFHIGSLALTGGADALVWEEFVKRTRENNVKVSLDPNVRPSLIAEPDVYRQRIKNLMTEVDILKLSDEDLLWLFNDSADETNALAELEAIARAEILIVTKGSQGSAIFHEKKWHEITSHPVEKLSDTVGAGDTFMASVLAWVMKQEKLNELTLLELNEKKELLNYAAKAAALNCEKQGCNPPWENELL
;
A
#
# COMPACT_ATOMS: atom_id res chain seq x y z
N ALA A 1 1.12 1.80 7.31
CA ALA A 1 0.73 2.26 8.67
C ALA A 1 1.89 2.92 9.41
N MET A 2 2.97 2.19 9.77
CA MET A 2 4.10 2.74 10.53
C MET A 2 4.69 4.02 9.92
N ALA A 3 4.96 4.02 8.61
CA ALA A 3 5.50 5.20 7.91
C ALA A 3 4.60 6.44 8.08
N ALA A 4 3.30 6.34 7.84
CA ALA A 4 2.38 7.47 8.01
C ALA A 4 2.29 7.95 9.48
N GLY A 5 2.30 7.04 10.45
CA GLY A 5 2.29 7.41 11.88
C GLY A 5 3.57 8.11 12.33
N ARG A 6 4.74 7.66 11.85
CA ARG A 6 6.04 8.33 12.09
C ARG A 6 6.14 9.69 11.40
N GLN A 7 5.39 9.86 10.32
CA GLN A 7 5.24 11.13 9.63
C GLN A 7 4.13 12.00 10.22
N GLY A 8 3.63 11.73 11.42
CA GLY A 8 2.72 12.65 12.14
C GLY A 8 1.25 12.57 11.72
N VAL A 9 0.85 11.58 10.91
CA VAL A 9 -0.56 11.35 10.58
C VAL A 9 -1.24 10.55 11.70
N LYS A 10 -2.49 10.86 12.02
CA LYS A 10 -3.32 10.02 12.89
C LYS A 10 -3.70 8.73 12.16
N VAL A 11 -3.12 7.60 12.57
CA VAL A 11 -3.29 6.31 11.87
C VAL A 11 -3.90 5.26 12.80
N GLY A 12 -4.89 4.53 12.27
CA GLY A 12 -5.42 3.31 12.86
C GLY A 12 -5.09 2.08 12.01
N TYR A 13 -4.72 0.97 12.66
CA TYR A 13 -4.52 -0.33 12.01
C TYR A 13 -5.70 -1.26 12.32
N VAL A 14 -6.48 -1.61 11.29
CA VAL A 14 -7.76 -2.32 11.44
C VAL A 14 -7.66 -3.84 11.31
N THR A 15 -6.58 -4.34 10.71
CA THR A 15 -6.38 -5.79 10.54
C THR A 15 -6.13 -6.45 11.91
N PRO A 16 -6.73 -7.61 12.21
CA PRO A 16 -6.51 -8.29 13.48
C PRO A 16 -5.04 -8.68 13.68
N ILE A 17 -4.58 -8.61 14.92
CA ILE A 17 -3.22 -8.98 15.32
C ILE A 17 -3.28 -10.10 16.36
N SER A 18 -2.41 -11.10 16.23
CA SER A 18 -2.34 -12.20 17.19
C SER A 18 -2.00 -11.72 18.61
N LYS A 19 -2.40 -12.50 19.60
CA LYS A 19 -1.96 -12.42 21.01
C LYS A 19 -0.67 -13.21 21.27
N ASP A 20 -0.11 -13.90 20.26
CA ASP A 20 1.19 -14.56 20.39
C ASP A 20 2.36 -13.56 20.48
N LYS A 21 3.58 -14.07 20.69
CA LYS A 21 4.79 -13.23 20.85
C LYS A 21 5.10 -12.39 19.61
N ASN A 22 4.86 -12.92 18.41
CA ASN A 22 5.10 -12.20 17.16
C ASN A 22 4.05 -11.09 16.99
N GLY A 23 2.78 -11.37 17.31
CA GLY A 23 1.70 -10.41 17.29
C GLY A 23 1.90 -9.28 18.32
N GLU A 24 2.47 -9.59 19.49
CA GLU A 24 2.86 -8.56 20.46
C GLU A 24 3.99 -7.67 19.93
N GLN A 25 4.99 -8.24 19.27
CA GLN A 25 6.04 -7.47 18.61
C GLN A 25 5.47 -6.54 17.51
N LEU A 26 4.55 -7.05 16.68
CA LEU A 26 3.88 -6.26 15.64
C LEU A 26 3.07 -5.10 16.25
N ALA A 27 2.29 -5.38 17.31
CA ALA A 27 1.53 -4.37 18.02
C ALA A 27 2.45 -3.28 18.62
N GLN A 28 3.54 -3.68 19.28
CA GLN A 28 4.49 -2.75 19.87
C GLN A 28 5.18 -1.87 18.81
N ASN A 29 5.52 -2.44 17.65
CA ASN A 29 6.09 -1.66 16.54
C ASN A 29 5.12 -0.61 16.00
N LEU A 30 3.82 -0.93 15.96
CA LEU A 30 2.77 0.02 15.59
C LEU A 30 2.63 1.13 16.63
N PHE A 31 2.55 0.80 17.93
CA PHE A 31 2.48 1.80 19.00
C PHE A 31 3.70 2.72 19.03
N ASN A 32 4.91 2.15 18.90
CA ASN A 32 6.16 2.91 18.82
C ASN A 32 6.24 3.79 17.57
N SER A 33 5.36 3.59 16.59
CA SER A 33 5.26 4.38 15.36
C SER A 33 4.01 5.28 15.37
N ASN A 34 3.44 5.57 16.54
CA ASN A 34 2.24 6.40 16.74
C ASN A 34 0.98 5.86 16.04
N VAL A 35 0.87 4.55 15.86
CA VAL A 35 -0.32 3.91 15.26
C VAL A 35 -1.20 3.30 16.35
N SER A 36 -2.51 3.59 16.29
CA SER A 36 -3.51 2.95 17.15
C SER A 36 -3.98 1.62 16.56
N LEU A 37 -4.30 0.64 17.41
CA LEU A 37 -4.96 -0.59 16.96
C LEU A 37 -6.48 -0.40 17.00
N LEU A 38 -7.10 -0.47 15.82
CA LEU A 38 -8.56 -0.48 15.65
C LEU A 38 -9.09 -1.92 15.51
N GLY A 39 -8.26 -2.80 14.94
CA GLY A 39 -8.54 -4.21 14.81
C GLY A 39 -8.47 -4.96 16.14
N PRO A 40 -9.18 -6.10 16.27
CA PRO A 40 -9.13 -6.89 17.48
C PRO A 40 -7.78 -7.60 17.66
N ARG A 41 -7.42 -7.86 18.91
CA ARG A 41 -6.38 -8.85 19.25
C ARG A 41 -7.01 -10.23 19.33
N VAL A 42 -6.50 -11.21 18.58
CA VAL A 42 -7.08 -12.57 18.45
C VAL A 42 -6.10 -13.68 18.83
N THR A 43 -6.56 -14.89 19.11
CA THR A 43 -5.71 -16.02 19.54
C THR A 43 -5.11 -16.83 18.39
N ALA A 44 -5.59 -16.66 17.16
CA ALA A 44 -5.01 -17.29 15.98
C ALA A 44 -3.55 -16.84 15.76
N PRO A 45 -2.69 -17.70 15.19
CA PRO A 45 -1.26 -17.41 15.08
C PRO A 45 -0.98 -16.24 14.14
N THR A 46 0.13 -15.54 14.38
CA THR A 46 0.69 -14.56 13.44
C THR A 46 1.16 -15.26 12.17
N SER A 47 0.89 -14.69 10.99
CA SER A 47 1.44 -15.22 9.75
C SER A 47 2.95 -15.07 9.66
N LEU A 48 3.58 -16.02 8.99
CA LEU A 48 5.04 -16.09 8.88
C LEU A 48 5.46 -16.03 7.42
N ALA A 49 6.48 -15.24 7.14
CA ALA A 49 7.25 -15.32 5.91
C ALA A 49 8.60 -15.94 6.25
N MET A 50 8.83 -17.17 5.79
CA MET A 50 10.08 -17.89 5.97
C MET A 50 10.96 -17.68 4.75
N VAL A 51 12.18 -17.22 4.98
CA VAL A 51 13.19 -17.05 3.93
C VAL A 51 14.13 -18.24 3.97
N ASN A 52 14.16 -19.02 2.89
CA ASN A 52 15.11 -20.10 2.69
C ASN A 52 16.21 -19.59 1.76
N ILE A 53 17.46 -19.66 2.20
CA ILE A 53 18.60 -19.25 1.39
C ILE A 53 19.33 -20.51 0.91
N GLU A 54 19.23 -20.81 -0.38
CA GLU A 54 19.93 -21.92 -1.02
C GLU A 54 20.96 -21.38 -2.01
N ASN A 55 22.24 -21.71 -1.82
CA ASN A 55 23.34 -21.20 -2.66
C ASN A 55 23.38 -19.65 -2.79
N GLY A 56 22.95 -18.94 -1.74
CA GLY A 56 22.85 -17.47 -1.75
C GLY A 56 21.62 -16.92 -2.45
N ILE A 57 20.73 -17.78 -2.97
CA ILE A 57 19.47 -17.39 -3.61
C ILE A 57 18.35 -17.48 -2.56
N PRO A 58 17.70 -16.36 -2.20
CA PRO A 58 16.56 -16.39 -1.30
C PRO A 58 15.30 -16.91 -2.01
N SER A 59 14.58 -17.82 -1.36
CA SER A 59 13.21 -18.22 -1.70
C SER A 59 12.31 -17.99 -0.48
N TYR A 60 11.04 -17.68 -0.73
CA TYR A 60 10.10 -17.26 0.32
C TYR A 60 8.93 -18.23 0.40
N SER A 61 8.66 -18.74 1.61
CA SER A 61 7.46 -19.53 1.92
C SER A 61 6.59 -18.75 2.90
N PHE A 62 5.30 -18.60 2.61
CA PHE A 62 4.39 -17.88 3.49
C PHE A 62 3.38 -18.84 4.13
N TYR A 63 3.26 -18.75 5.45
CA TYR A 63 2.30 -19.49 6.25
C TYR A 63 1.20 -18.52 6.69
N ARG A 64 0.08 -18.56 5.95
CA ARG A 64 -1.05 -17.64 6.14
C ARG A 64 -2.39 -18.34 6.36
N GLU A 65 -2.45 -19.66 6.25
CA GLU A 65 -3.72 -20.35 6.44
C GLU A 65 -4.10 -20.34 7.94
N GLY A 66 -5.34 -19.95 8.25
CA GLY A 66 -5.83 -19.87 9.63
C GLY A 66 -5.15 -18.83 10.54
N THR A 67 -4.42 -17.86 9.98
CA THR A 67 -3.69 -16.85 10.76
C THR A 67 -4.55 -15.62 11.10
N ALA A 68 -4.11 -14.85 12.10
CA ALA A 68 -4.85 -13.76 12.71
C ALA A 68 -5.38 -12.73 11.70
N GLU A 69 -4.55 -12.32 10.73
CA GLU A 69 -4.90 -11.27 9.76
C GLU A 69 -6.03 -11.66 8.82
N ARG A 70 -6.32 -12.96 8.68
CA ARG A 70 -7.43 -13.49 7.87
C ARG A 70 -8.75 -13.53 8.63
N ILE A 71 -8.75 -13.33 9.95
CA ILE A 71 -9.96 -13.40 10.78
C ILE A 71 -10.68 -12.05 10.78
N ILE A 72 -11.24 -11.72 9.62
CA ILE A 72 -11.98 -10.47 9.42
C ILE A 72 -13.44 -10.75 9.10
N THR A 73 -14.29 -9.83 9.54
CA THR A 73 -15.70 -9.79 9.15
C THR A 73 -16.11 -8.36 8.84
N LEU A 74 -17.09 -8.19 7.96
CA LEU A 74 -17.63 -6.87 7.66
C LEU A 74 -18.13 -6.13 8.90
N ASP A 75 -18.71 -6.84 9.88
CA ASP A 75 -19.14 -6.26 11.15
C ASP A 75 -17.95 -5.67 11.93
N THR A 76 -16.86 -6.43 12.08
CA THR A 76 -15.67 -5.95 12.80
C THR A 76 -14.99 -4.77 12.11
N LEU A 77 -14.96 -4.75 10.77
CA LEU A 77 -14.38 -3.66 10.01
C LEU A 77 -15.29 -2.40 10.06
N SER A 78 -16.59 -2.57 9.89
CA SER A 78 -17.56 -1.45 9.82
C SER A 78 -17.65 -0.68 11.14
N LYS A 79 -17.44 -1.34 12.28
CA LYS A 79 -17.37 -0.68 13.61
C LYS A 79 -16.25 0.36 13.71
N ASN A 80 -15.23 0.25 12.86
CA ASN A 80 -14.07 1.14 12.86
C ASN A 80 -14.16 2.26 11.82
N ILE A 81 -15.14 2.24 10.91
CA ILE A 81 -15.45 3.38 10.05
C ILE A 81 -16.23 4.39 10.90
N THR A 82 -15.49 5.34 11.47
CA THR A 82 -16.07 6.47 12.21
C THR A 82 -15.95 7.75 11.37
N SER A 83 -16.61 8.82 11.81
CA SER A 83 -16.47 10.15 11.17
C SER A 83 -15.06 10.72 11.21
N GLU A 84 -14.14 10.13 12.00
CA GLU A 84 -12.73 10.53 12.03
C GLU A 84 -11.88 9.90 10.93
N VAL A 85 -12.39 8.84 10.26
CA VAL A 85 -11.65 8.15 9.21
C VAL A 85 -11.89 8.85 7.88
N SER A 86 -10.84 9.45 7.32
CA SER A 86 -10.94 10.15 6.03
C SER A 86 -10.36 9.36 4.86
N ILE A 87 -9.40 8.46 5.14
CA ILE A 87 -8.78 7.58 4.13
C ILE A 87 -8.73 6.15 4.65
N PHE A 88 -9.15 5.19 3.82
CA PHE A 88 -8.87 3.77 3.98
C PHE A 88 -7.81 3.33 2.96
N HIS A 89 -6.79 2.61 3.43
CA HIS A 89 -5.74 2.06 2.58
C HIS A 89 -5.81 0.53 2.57
N ILE A 90 -5.75 -0.06 1.38
CA ILE A 90 -5.74 -1.50 1.17
C ILE A 90 -4.73 -1.92 0.10
N GLY A 91 -4.23 -3.14 0.21
CA GLY A 91 -3.27 -3.66 -0.75
C GLY A 91 -2.72 -5.04 -0.41
N SER A 92 -1.80 -5.50 -1.25
CA SER A 92 -0.96 -6.68 -1.01
C SER A 92 -1.75 -7.93 -0.61
N LEU A 93 -1.32 -8.58 0.48
CA LEU A 93 -1.81 -9.87 0.96
C LEU A 93 -3.29 -9.92 1.36
N ALA A 94 -3.92 -8.76 1.56
CA ALA A 94 -5.36 -8.67 1.82
C ALA A 94 -6.19 -9.12 0.61
N LEU A 95 -5.65 -9.01 -0.60
CA LEU A 95 -6.38 -9.22 -1.85
C LEU A 95 -5.99 -10.52 -2.59
N THR A 96 -5.06 -11.30 -2.04
CA THR A 96 -4.50 -12.50 -2.71
C THR A 96 -5.52 -13.62 -2.94
N GLY A 97 -6.60 -13.68 -2.14
CA GLY A 97 -7.68 -14.65 -2.27
C GLY A 97 -8.12 -15.25 -0.93
N GLY A 98 -9.19 -16.05 -0.96
CA GLY A 98 -9.88 -16.57 0.22
C GLY A 98 -11.13 -15.76 0.58
N ALA A 99 -11.87 -16.23 1.59
CA ALA A 99 -13.09 -15.58 2.05
C ALA A 99 -12.83 -14.17 2.62
N ASP A 100 -11.66 -13.94 3.19
CA ASP A 100 -11.19 -12.64 3.68
C ASP A 100 -11.01 -11.63 2.53
N ALA A 101 -10.51 -12.04 1.37
CA ALA A 101 -10.39 -11.13 0.22
C ALA A 101 -11.77 -10.57 -0.21
N LEU A 102 -12.81 -11.41 -0.21
CA LEU A 102 -14.18 -10.98 -0.52
C LEU A 102 -14.72 -9.99 0.53
N VAL A 103 -14.39 -10.20 1.81
CA VAL A 103 -14.75 -9.27 2.89
C VAL A 103 -14.07 -7.91 2.70
N TRP A 104 -12.81 -7.90 2.28
CA TRP A 104 -12.09 -6.66 1.98
C TRP A 104 -12.67 -5.91 0.78
N GLU A 105 -13.00 -6.61 -0.31
CA GLU A 105 -13.64 -6.02 -1.49
C GLU A 105 -14.97 -5.34 -1.13
N GLU A 106 -15.80 -6.04 -0.34
CA GLU A 106 -17.07 -5.49 0.12
C GLU A 106 -16.88 -4.33 1.10
N PHE A 107 -15.83 -4.36 1.92
CA PHE A 107 -15.51 -3.27 2.83
C PHE A 107 -15.09 -1.99 2.10
N VAL A 108 -14.34 -2.11 0.99
CA VAL A 108 -13.99 -0.95 0.14
C VAL A 108 -15.26 -0.23 -0.34
N LYS A 109 -16.29 -0.96 -0.76
CA LYS A 109 -17.57 -0.36 -1.18
C LYS A 109 -18.22 0.42 -0.04
N ARG A 110 -18.26 -0.15 1.17
CA ARG A 110 -18.82 0.52 2.36
C ARG A 110 -18.06 1.77 2.78
N THR A 111 -16.73 1.79 2.62
CA THR A 111 -15.95 3.00 2.92
C THR A 111 -16.40 4.17 2.05
N ARG A 112 -16.68 3.93 0.77
CA ARG A 112 -17.17 4.96 -0.15
C ARG A 112 -18.56 5.49 0.23
N GLU A 113 -19.46 4.61 0.66
CA GLU A 113 -20.80 4.99 1.15
C GLU A 113 -20.74 5.95 2.36
N ASN A 114 -19.64 5.93 3.11
CA ASN A 114 -19.39 6.79 4.27
C ASN A 114 -18.50 8.01 3.94
N ASN A 115 -18.32 8.35 2.66
CA ASN A 115 -17.43 9.43 2.20
C ASN A 115 -15.96 9.27 2.64
N VAL A 116 -15.51 8.04 2.88
CA VAL A 116 -14.10 7.74 3.14
C VAL A 116 -13.40 7.48 1.81
N LYS A 117 -12.31 8.22 1.56
CA LYS A 117 -11.48 8.06 0.37
C LYS A 117 -10.74 6.72 0.44
N VAL A 118 -10.58 6.06 -0.70
CA VAL A 118 -9.92 4.75 -0.77
C VAL A 118 -8.60 4.88 -1.51
N SER A 119 -7.54 4.33 -0.92
CA SER A 119 -6.25 4.19 -1.56
C SER A 119 -5.87 2.72 -1.75
N LEU A 120 -5.36 2.38 -2.92
CA LEU A 120 -4.98 1.02 -3.31
C LEU A 120 -3.51 0.96 -3.71
N ASP A 121 -2.80 -0.01 -3.16
CA ASP A 121 -1.50 -0.48 -3.64
C ASP A 121 -1.55 -2.00 -3.84
N PRO A 122 -1.74 -2.51 -5.07
CA PRO A 122 -1.89 -3.95 -5.30
C PRO A 122 -0.71 -4.75 -4.74
N ASN A 123 0.51 -4.23 -4.87
CA ASN A 123 1.76 -4.80 -4.34
C ASN A 123 1.79 -6.32 -4.50
N VAL A 124 1.71 -6.76 -5.75
CA VAL A 124 1.37 -8.13 -6.15
C VAL A 124 2.42 -9.10 -5.63
N ARG A 125 1.95 -10.26 -5.16
CA ARG A 125 2.81 -11.37 -4.73
C ARG A 125 2.41 -12.63 -5.49
N PRO A 126 2.92 -12.83 -6.72
CA PRO A 126 2.49 -13.93 -7.59
C PRO A 126 2.57 -15.31 -6.94
N SER A 127 3.59 -15.53 -6.08
CA SER A 127 3.78 -16.79 -5.35
C SER A 127 2.67 -17.13 -4.34
N LEU A 128 1.80 -16.17 -4.01
CA LEU A 128 0.68 -16.32 -3.06
C LEU A 128 -0.70 -16.28 -3.72
N ILE A 129 -0.74 -16.16 -5.04
CA ILE A 129 -1.97 -16.06 -5.81
C ILE A 129 -2.23 -17.42 -6.46
N ALA A 130 -3.19 -18.15 -5.91
CA ALA A 130 -3.57 -19.47 -6.42
C ALA A 130 -4.30 -19.38 -7.78
N GLU A 131 -5.11 -18.32 -7.96
CA GLU A 131 -5.93 -18.10 -9.15
C GLU A 131 -5.61 -16.72 -9.76
N PRO A 132 -4.60 -16.63 -10.65
CA PRO A 132 -4.13 -15.35 -11.20
C PRO A 132 -5.21 -14.53 -11.89
N ASP A 133 -6.08 -15.15 -12.69
CA ASP A 133 -7.10 -14.43 -13.46
C ASP A 133 -8.20 -13.87 -12.56
N VAL A 134 -8.57 -14.62 -11.51
CA VAL A 134 -9.51 -14.14 -10.47
C VAL A 134 -8.91 -12.95 -9.73
N TYR A 135 -7.63 -13.02 -9.37
CA TYR A 135 -6.93 -11.92 -8.72
C TYR A 135 -6.84 -10.69 -9.63
N ARG A 136 -6.46 -10.86 -10.91
CA ARG A 136 -6.40 -9.75 -11.88
C ARG A 136 -7.75 -9.08 -12.02
N GLN A 137 -8.83 -9.85 -12.17
CA GLN A 137 -10.18 -9.30 -12.28
C GLN A 137 -10.57 -8.51 -11.01
N ARG A 138 -10.28 -9.04 -9.82
CA ARG A 138 -10.48 -8.35 -8.54
C ARG A 138 -9.77 -7.01 -8.52
N ILE A 139 -8.47 -6.99 -8.80
CA ILE A 139 -7.67 -5.75 -8.76
C ILE A 139 -8.20 -4.76 -9.81
N LYS A 140 -8.45 -5.20 -11.04
CA LYS A 140 -9.01 -4.34 -12.11
C LYS A 140 -10.36 -3.74 -11.70
N ASN A 141 -11.23 -4.49 -11.03
CA ASN A 141 -12.49 -3.95 -10.49
C ASN A 141 -12.23 -2.88 -9.41
N LEU A 142 -11.34 -3.16 -8.44
CA LEU A 142 -10.99 -2.19 -7.40
C LEU A 142 -10.37 -0.90 -7.96
N MET A 143 -9.58 -0.98 -9.04
CA MET A 143 -9.02 0.20 -9.72
C MET A 143 -10.10 1.17 -10.23
N THR A 144 -11.33 0.70 -10.45
CA THR A 144 -12.47 1.54 -10.84
C THR A 144 -13.15 2.24 -9.66
N GLU A 145 -12.82 1.84 -8.43
CA GLU A 145 -13.51 2.25 -7.20
C GLU A 145 -12.60 2.99 -6.21
N VAL A 146 -11.34 3.25 -6.54
CA VAL A 146 -10.37 3.91 -5.63
C VAL A 146 -10.07 5.35 -6.04
N ASP A 147 -9.73 6.20 -5.07
CA ASP A 147 -9.40 7.61 -5.25
C ASP A 147 -7.89 7.85 -5.43
N ILE A 148 -7.06 7.00 -4.82
CA ILE A 148 -5.59 7.03 -4.96
C ILE A 148 -5.12 5.63 -5.34
N LEU A 149 -4.44 5.50 -6.47
CA LEU A 149 -3.89 4.24 -6.94
C LEU A 149 -2.38 4.39 -7.15
N LYS A 150 -1.63 3.49 -6.53
CA LYS A 150 -0.21 3.31 -6.78
C LYS A 150 0.03 1.85 -7.15
N LEU A 151 0.89 1.60 -8.12
CA LEU A 151 1.40 0.27 -8.43
C LEU A 151 2.86 0.38 -8.91
N SER A 152 3.62 -0.71 -8.86
CA SER A 152 4.94 -0.75 -9.52
C SER A 152 4.79 -1.03 -11.02
N ASP A 153 5.88 -0.81 -11.77
CA ASP A 153 6.06 -1.33 -13.12
C ASP A 153 5.93 -2.86 -13.18
N GLU A 154 6.46 -3.58 -12.19
CA GLU A 154 6.27 -5.03 -12.07
C GLU A 154 4.79 -5.42 -11.89
N ASP A 155 4.07 -4.72 -10.99
CA ASP A 155 2.64 -4.94 -10.78
C ASP A 155 1.86 -4.64 -12.06
N LEU A 156 2.19 -3.54 -12.74
CA LEU A 156 1.57 -3.13 -14.00
C LEU A 156 1.69 -4.24 -15.05
N LEU A 157 2.91 -4.70 -15.32
CA LEU A 157 3.15 -5.74 -16.31
C LEU A 157 2.47 -7.07 -15.92
N TRP A 158 2.43 -7.41 -14.63
CA TRP A 158 1.80 -8.64 -14.18
C TRP A 158 0.25 -8.60 -14.26
N LEU A 159 -0.35 -7.46 -13.95
CA LEU A 159 -1.81 -7.26 -13.94
C LEU A 159 -2.38 -7.14 -15.35
N PHE A 160 -1.62 -6.53 -16.26
CA PHE A 160 -1.98 -6.34 -17.67
C PHE A 160 -1.15 -7.24 -18.58
N ASN A 161 -0.89 -8.48 -18.15
CA ASN A 161 0.00 -9.47 -18.78
C ASN A 161 -0.27 -9.79 -20.27
N ASP A 162 -1.39 -9.33 -20.85
CA ASP A 162 -1.68 -9.43 -22.28
C ASP A 162 -1.06 -8.28 -23.10
N SER A 163 -0.57 -7.22 -22.44
CA SER A 163 0.17 -6.13 -23.03
C SER A 163 1.65 -6.53 -23.20
N ALA A 164 2.12 -6.54 -24.45
CA ALA A 164 3.49 -6.94 -24.80
C ALA A 164 4.59 -5.98 -24.30
N ASP A 165 4.20 -4.78 -23.84
CA ASP A 165 5.10 -3.74 -23.33
C ASP A 165 4.41 -2.83 -22.31
N GLU A 166 5.22 -2.03 -21.60
CA GLU A 166 4.76 -1.05 -20.59
C GLU A 166 3.78 -0.03 -21.18
N THR A 167 3.94 0.37 -22.44
CA THR A 167 3.11 1.41 -23.06
C THR A 167 1.65 0.96 -23.19
N ASN A 168 1.44 -0.27 -23.67
CA ASN A 168 0.11 -0.85 -23.77
C ASN A 168 -0.51 -1.07 -22.39
N ALA A 169 0.28 -1.51 -21.41
CA ALA A 169 -0.19 -1.72 -20.04
C ALA A 169 -0.63 -0.40 -19.37
N LEU A 170 0.11 0.70 -19.59
CA LEU A 170 -0.28 2.04 -19.15
C LEU A 170 -1.59 2.48 -19.83
N ALA A 171 -1.75 2.25 -21.13
CA ALA A 171 -2.97 2.61 -21.85
C ALA A 171 -4.20 1.84 -21.32
N GLU A 172 -4.05 0.54 -21.01
CA GLU A 172 -5.11 -0.24 -20.37
C GLU A 172 -5.43 0.26 -18.96
N LEU A 173 -4.40 0.59 -18.16
CA LEU A 173 -4.57 1.18 -16.83
C LEU A 173 -5.34 2.50 -16.90
N GLU A 174 -4.97 3.40 -17.81
CA GLU A 174 -5.66 4.68 -18.04
C GLU A 174 -7.13 4.48 -18.43
N ALA A 175 -7.43 3.46 -19.23
CA ALA A 175 -8.78 3.17 -19.69
C ALA A 175 -9.71 2.75 -18.52
N ILE A 176 -9.19 2.01 -17.54
CA ILE A 176 -10.01 1.44 -16.45
C ILE A 176 -9.93 2.22 -15.13
N ALA A 177 -8.77 2.78 -14.78
CA ALA A 177 -8.57 3.40 -13.48
C ALA A 177 -9.43 4.66 -13.34
N ARG A 178 -9.98 4.86 -12.15
CA ARG A 178 -10.80 6.06 -11.82
C ARG A 178 -10.21 6.88 -10.67
N ALA A 179 -8.98 6.58 -10.28
CA ALA A 179 -8.26 7.30 -9.24
C ALA A 179 -7.96 8.75 -9.65
N GLU A 180 -8.09 9.66 -8.70
CA GLU A 180 -7.75 11.08 -8.81
C GLU A 180 -6.23 11.29 -8.78
N ILE A 181 -5.53 10.41 -8.05
CA ILE A 181 -4.08 10.28 -8.06
C ILE A 181 -3.72 8.88 -8.56
N LEU A 182 -2.98 8.82 -9.66
CA LEU A 182 -2.54 7.57 -10.28
C LEU A 182 -1.01 7.60 -10.44
N ILE A 183 -0.31 6.68 -9.77
CA ILE A 183 1.15 6.66 -9.67
C ILE A 183 1.70 5.30 -10.09
N VAL A 184 2.77 5.29 -10.88
CA VAL A 184 3.57 4.09 -11.18
C VAL A 184 4.99 4.29 -10.63
N THR A 185 5.48 3.37 -9.81
CA THR A 185 6.88 3.40 -9.32
C THR A 185 7.76 2.44 -10.11
N LYS A 186 8.98 2.87 -10.46
CA LYS A 186 9.93 2.14 -11.33
C LYS A 186 11.26 1.85 -10.61
N GLY A 187 11.18 1.48 -9.33
CA GLY A 187 12.36 1.24 -8.48
C GLY A 187 13.37 2.40 -8.51
N SER A 188 14.61 2.09 -8.87
CA SER A 188 15.71 3.07 -8.97
C SER A 188 15.58 4.06 -10.12
N GLN A 189 14.67 3.84 -11.07
CA GLN A 189 14.38 4.79 -12.14
C GLN A 189 13.44 5.92 -11.70
N GLY A 190 12.80 5.78 -10.53
CA GLY A 190 11.95 6.80 -9.93
C GLY A 190 10.47 6.44 -9.98
N SER A 191 9.64 7.41 -10.35
CA SER A 191 8.19 7.24 -10.39
C SER A 191 7.54 8.16 -11.42
N ALA A 192 6.32 7.83 -11.83
CA ALA A 192 5.51 8.63 -12.73
C ALA A 192 4.13 8.86 -12.14
N ILE A 193 3.55 10.04 -12.40
CA ILE A 193 2.16 10.37 -12.02
C ILE A 193 1.37 10.79 -13.25
N PHE A 194 0.10 10.38 -13.31
CA PHE A 194 -0.81 10.75 -14.39
C PHE A 194 -1.48 12.10 -14.12
N HIS A 195 -1.41 13.00 -15.09
CA HIS A 195 -2.03 14.32 -15.04
C HIS A 195 -2.34 14.80 -16.46
N GLU A 196 -3.53 15.39 -16.68
CA GLU A 196 -3.97 15.91 -17.98
C GLU A 196 -3.72 14.99 -19.18
N LYS A 197 -4.03 13.69 -19.01
CA LYS A 197 -3.84 12.63 -20.02
C LYS A 197 -2.39 12.35 -20.41
N LYS A 198 -1.44 12.65 -19.52
CA LYS A 198 -0.01 12.39 -19.72
C LYS A 198 0.64 11.87 -18.45
N TRP A 199 1.66 11.04 -18.63
CA TRP A 199 2.55 10.62 -17.56
C TRP A 199 3.68 11.62 -17.37
N HIS A 200 3.90 12.01 -16.12
CA HIS A 200 4.99 12.89 -15.72
C HIS A 200 5.95 12.13 -14.83
N GLU A 201 7.16 11.92 -15.31
CA GLU A 201 8.20 11.20 -14.59
C GLU A 201 8.97 12.12 -13.63
N ILE A 202 9.38 11.53 -12.51
CA ILE A 202 10.32 12.08 -11.55
C ILE A 202 11.39 11.03 -11.29
N THR A 203 12.65 11.47 -11.39
CA THR A 203 13.82 10.66 -11.07
C THR A 203 13.80 10.21 -9.62
N SER A 204 14.35 9.02 -9.34
CA SER A 204 14.51 8.56 -7.97
C SER A 204 15.30 9.56 -7.12
N HIS A 205 14.96 9.62 -5.82
CA HIS A 205 15.80 10.34 -4.88
C HIS A 205 17.10 9.52 -4.68
N PRO A 206 18.29 10.16 -4.67
CA PRO A 206 19.52 9.46 -4.40
C PRO A 206 19.47 8.70 -3.07
N VAL A 207 20.06 7.51 -3.07
CA VAL A 207 20.28 6.68 -1.87
C VAL A 207 21.78 6.73 -1.60
N GLU A 208 22.20 7.34 -0.51
CA GLU A 208 23.63 7.51 -0.20
C GLU A 208 24.29 6.17 0.11
N LYS A 209 23.58 5.31 0.85
CA LYS A 209 24.07 3.99 1.24
C LYS A 209 22.94 2.97 1.24
N LEU A 210 22.80 2.24 0.13
CA LEU A 210 21.82 1.15 0.04
C LEU A 210 22.09 0.07 1.10
N SER A 211 21.09 -0.24 1.92
CA SER A 211 21.13 -1.28 2.94
C SER A 211 20.12 -2.39 2.65
N ASP A 212 18.85 -2.07 2.45
CA ASP A 212 17.76 -3.02 2.19
C ASP A 212 16.65 -2.31 1.41
N THR A 213 15.92 -2.98 0.52
CA THR A 213 14.79 -2.38 -0.22
C THR A 213 13.42 -2.73 0.37
N VAL A 214 13.39 -3.59 1.40
CA VAL A 214 12.17 -4.01 2.07
C VAL A 214 11.40 -2.79 2.61
N GLY A 215 10.14 -2.67 2.22
CA GLY A 215 9.25 -1.59 2.65
C GLY A 215 9.41 -0.26 1.91
N ALA A 216 10.27 -0.16 0.88
CA ALA A 216 10.42 1.07 0.10
C ALA A 216 9.12 1.49 -0.59
N GLY A 217 8.43 0.52 -1.23
CA GLY A 217 7.13 0.73 -1.87
C GLY A 217 6.04 1.17 -0.89
N ASP A 218 5.95 0.49 0.25
CA ASP A 218 4.99 0.80 1.32
C ASP A 218 5.28 2.17 1.96
N THR A 219 6.56 2.51 2.13
CA THR A 219 7.00 3.81 2.66
C THR A 219 6.62 4.92 1.69
N PHE A 220 6.87 4.73 0.40
CA PHE A 220 6.45 5.67 -0.64
C PHE A 220 4.93 5.89 -0.58
N MET A 221 4.14 4.80 -0.58
CA MET A 221 2.68 4.90 -0.59
C MET A 221 2.16 5.61 0.68
N ALA A 222 2.67 5.23 1.84
CA ALA A 222 2.31 5.90 3.09
C ALA A 222 2.70 7.38 3.12
N SER A 223 3.80 7.74 2.45
CA SER A 223 4.25 9.14 2.35
C SER A 223 3.39 9.97 1.40
N VAL A 224 2.87 9.36 0.32
CA VAL A 224 1.83 9.98 -0.53
C VAL A 224 0.61 10.33 0.33
N LEU A 225 0.11 9.37 1.11
CA LEU A 225 -1.05 9.59 1.98
C LEU A 225 -0.76 10.64 3.05
N ALA A 226 0.44 10.61 3.66
CA ALA A 226 0.83 11.58 4.66
C ALA A 226 0.94 13.00 4.10
N TRP A 227 1.50 13.15 2.89
CA TRP A 227 1.55 14.44 2.20
C TRP A 227 0.14 14.97 1.94
N VAL A 228 -0.76 14.15 1.38
CA VAL A 228 -2.15 14.55 1.11
C VAL A 228 -2.86 15.03 2.37
N MET A 229 -2.70 14.30 3.49
CA MET A 229 -3.32 14.67 4.76
C MET A 229 -2.75 15.97 5.33
N LYS A 230 -1.43 16.17 5.28
CA LYS A 230 -0.77 17.37 5.83
C LYS A 230 -1.03 18.63 5.04
N GLN A 231 -1.14 18.51 3.72
CA GLN A 231 -1.46 19.64 2.85
C GLN A 231 -2.97 19.93 2.80
N GLU A 232 -3.78 19.18 3.55
CA GLU A 232 -5.25 19.30 3.60
C GLU A 232 -5.91 19.12 2.21
N LYS A 233 -5.27 18.35 1.32
CA LYS A 233 -5.66 18.18 -0.09
C LYS A 233 -6.64 17.04 -0.35
N LEU A 234 -7.12 16.37 0.69
CA LEU A 234 -7.92 15.16 0.55
C LEU A 234 -9.22 15.34 -0.26
N ASN A 235 -9.87 16.50 -0.13
CA ASN A 235 -11.09 16.82 -0.87
C ASN A 235 -10.81 17.52 -2.21
N GLU A 236 -9.54 17.71 -2.56
CA GLU A 236 -9.07 18.47 -3.72
C GLU A 236 -8.10 17.65 -4.59
N LEU A 237 -8.11 16.31 -4.48
CA LEU A 237 -7.14 15.45 -5.19
C LEU A 237 -7.15 15.67 -6.71
N THR A 238 -8.33 15.90 -7.30
CA THR A 238 -8.50 16.22 -8.73
C THR A 238 -8.00 17.60 -9.12
N LEU A 239 -7.93 18.53 -8.16
CA LEU A 239 -7.51 19.92 -8.36
C LEU A 239 -6.02 20.11 -8.15
N LEU A 240 -5.29 19.07 -7.74
CA LEU A 240 -3.83 19.14 -7.60
C LEU A 240 -3.17 19.49 -8.92
N GLU A 241 -2.50 20.64 -8.92
CA GLU A 241 -1.69 21.12 -10.02
C GLU A 241 -0.48 20.22 -10.24
N LEU A 242 0.09 20.24 -11.46
CA LEU A 242 1.26 19.41 -11.77
C LEU A 242 2.43 19.65 -10.80
N ASN A 243 2.65 20.88 -10.35
CA ASN A 243 3.72 21.18 -9.40
C ASN A 243 3.47 20.53 -8.02
N GLU A 244 2.25 20.59 -7.50
CA GLU A 244 1.87 19.94 -6.24
C GLU A 244 2.01 18.41 -6.34
N LYS A 245 1.58 17.83 -7.47
CA LYS A 245 1.78 16.40 -7.76
C LYS A 245 3.26 16.02 -7.79
N LYS A 246 4.13 16.89 -8.31
CA LYS A 246 5.58 16.67 -8.32
C LYS A 246 6.18 16.78 -6.92
N GLU A 247 5.73 17.73 -6.11
CA GLU A 247 6.15 17.86 -4.70
C GLU A 247 5.77 16.61 -3.89
N LEU A 248 4.55 16.11 -4.10
CA LEU A 248 4.07 14.85 -3.52
C LEU A 248 4.99 13.67 -3.88
N LEU A 249 5.31 13.48 -5.17
CA LEU A 249 6.19 12.40 -5.62
C LEU A 249 7.61 12.55 -5.04
N ASN A 250 8.16 13.77 -5.00
CA ASN A 250 9.49 14.02 -4.44
C ASN A 250 9.54 13.71 -2.93
N TYR A 251 8.51 14.12 -2.18
CA TYR A 251 8.40 13.81 -0.75
C TYR A 251 8.34 12.30 -0.52
N ALA A 252 7.52 11.58 -1.30
CA ALA A 252 7.43 10.12 -1.21
C ALA A 252 8.72 9.40 -1.63
N ALA A 253 9.40 9.91 -2.65
CA ALA A 253 10.69 9.39 -3.12
C ALA A 253 11.81 9.58 -2.09
N LYS A 254 11.91 10.77 -1.45
CA LYS A 254 12.85 11.02 -0.34
C LYS A 254 12.62 10.03 0.81
N ALA A 255 11.37 9.82 1.20
CA ALA A 255 11.04 8.89 2.28
C ALA A 255 11.39 7.44 1.95
N ALA A 256 11.11 6.99 0.73
CA ALA A 256 11.47 5.66 0.27
C ALA A 256 12.99 5.46 0.22
N ALA A 257 13.74 6.47 -0.24
CA ALA A 257 15.20 6.43 -0.27
C ALA A 257 15.80 6.30 1.14
N LEU A 258 15.32 7.10 2.11
CA LEU A 258 15.76 7.00 3.51
C LEU A 258 15.43 5.64 4.15
N ASN A 259 14.27 5.04 3.82
CA ASN A 259 13.99 3.66 4.24
C ASN A 259 15.03 2.69 3.67
N CYS A 260 15.43 2.87 2.40
CA CYS A 260 16.40 1.99 1.75
C CYS A 260 17.81 2.04 2.37
N GLU A 261 18.11 3.08 3.15
CA GLU A 261 19.39 3.24 3.87
C GLU A 261 19.44 2.50 5.21
N LYS A 262 18.32 1.89 5.61
CA LYS A 262 18.20 1.11 6.84
C LYS A 262 17.98 -0.37 6.51
N GLN A 263 18.27 -1.25 7.47
CA GLN A 263 17.98 -2.68 7.35
C GLN A 263 16.52 -2.96 7.67
N GLY A 264 15.85 -3.78 6.85
CA GLY A 264 14.43 -4.06 6.95
C GLY A 264 13.54 -2.84 6.69
N CYS A 265 12.22 -3.02 6.83
CA CYS A 265 11.28 -1.91 6.74
C CYS A 265 11.44 -0.98 7.95
N ASN A 266 12.10 0.15 7.75
CA ASN A 266 12.34 1.16 8.78
C ASN A 266 12.13 2.57 8.20
N PRO A 267 10.86 2.99 8.01
CA PRO A 267 10.54 4.27 7.40
C PRO A 267 10.98 5.46 8.26
N PRO A 268 11.32 6.60 7.65
CA PRO A 268 11.80 7.78 8.36
C PRO A 268 10.72 8.42 9.23
N TRP A 269 11.16 9.12 10.26
CA TRP A 269 10.37 10.07 11.04
C TRP A 269 10.22 11.39 10.30
N GLU A 270 9.18 12.17 10.65
CA GLU A 270 8.90 13.46 10.02
C GLU A 270 10.11 14.40 10.00
N ASN A 271 10.87 14.48 11.09
CA ASN A 271 12.05 15.35 11.20
C ASN A 271 13.21 14.96 10.27
N GLU A 272 13.24 13.72 9.78
CA GLU A 272 14.22 13.26 8.77
C GLU A 272 13.80 13.66 7.34
N LEU A 273 12.54 14.10 7.15
CA LEU A 273 12.00 14.53 5.87
C LEU A 273 12.00 16.04 5.67
N LEU A 274 12.20 16.82 6.73
CA LEU A 274 12.38 18.28 6.69
C LEU A 274 13.71 18.70 6.06
#